data_AF-U5XN45-F1
#
_entry.id   AF-U5XN45-F1
#
_cell.length_a   1.000
_cell.length_b   1.000
_cell.length_c   1.000
_cell.angle_alpha   90.00
_cell.angle_beta   90.00
_cell.angle_gamma   90.00
#
_symmetry.space_group_name_H-M   'P 1'
#
loop_
_entity.id
_entity.type
_entity.pdbx_description
1 polymer ?
#
loop_
_entity_poly.entity_id
_entity_poly.type
_entity_poly.pdbx_seq_one_letter_code
_entity_poly.pdbx_strand_id
1 'polypeptide(L)'
;MNPYIMSILICNLALGAIITAASYHWFMAWVGLELNTLAIIPILAKHHHPRATEAATKYFIIQATASSIILFSSIINAWHTGTWDITQLTTQPTPIMLLVALAMKLGLAPMHFWLPEVMQGTDTMTALIIATWQKLPPISLLYLTSNQFPMTLLSLLAIS
;
A
#
# COMPACT_ATOMS: atom_id res chain seq x y z
N MET A 1 18.25 16.32 -7.48
CA MET A 1 18.64 14.99 -6.98
C MET A 1 19.58 14.34 -7.97
N ASN A 2 20.64 13.67 -7.52
CA ASN A 2 21.61 13.00 -8.40
C ASN A 2 20.90 11.90 -9.24
N PRO A 3 21.14 11.79 -10.56
CA PRO A 3 20.54 10.75 -11.40
C PRO A 3 20.73 9.33 -10.85
N TYR A 4 21.87 9.02 -10.21
CA TYR A 4 22.10 7.71 -9.61
C TYR A 4 21.14 7.41 -8.44
N ILE A 5 20.83 8.41 -7.63
CA ILE A 5 19.87 8.27 -6.53
C ILE A 5 18.47 8.03 -7.11
N MET A 6 18.11 8.76 -8.17
CA MET A 6 16.82 8.59 -8.83
C MET A 6 16.66 7.18 -9.41
N SER A 7 17.70 6.64 -10.09
CA SER A 7 17.65 5.28 -10.62
C SER A 7 17.49 4.23 -9.52
N ILE A 8 18.19 4.40 -8.38
CA ILE A 8 18.08 3.47 -7.25
C ILE A 8 16.66 3.48 -6.68
N LEU A 9 16.06 4.67 -6.51
CA LEU A 9 14.70 4.79 -5.99
C LEU A 9 13.66 4.17 -6.93
N ILE A 10 13.77 4.39 -8.25
CA ILE A 10 12.87 3.78 -9.24
C ILE A 10 13.04 2.25 -9.28
N CYS A 11 14.27 1.75 -9.22
CA CYS A 11 14.50 0.31 -9.11
C CYS A 11 13.88 -0.26 -7.82
N ASN A 12 13.97 0.45 -6.70
CA ASN A 12 13.38 0.01 -5.44
C ASN A 12 11.84 0.00 -5.49
N LEU A 13 11.21 0.97 -6.17
CA LEU A 13 9.77 0.96 -6.45
C LEU A 13 9.34 -0.30 -7.23
N ALA A 14 10.10 -0.66 -8.27
CA ALA A 14 9.82 -1.85 -9.06
C ALA A 14 10.05 -3.14 -8.25
N LEU A 15 11.16 -3.22 -7.51
CA LEU A 15 11.47 -4.36 -6.65
C LEU A 15 10.41 -4.58 -5.57
N GLY A 16 9.95 -3.53 -4.90
CA GLY A 16 8.88 -3.62 -3.91
C GLY A 16 7.61 -4.24 -4.49
N ALA A 17 7.20 -3.80 -5.69
CA ALA A 17 6.04 -4.35 -6.39
C ALA A 17 6.21 -5.81 -6.82
N ILE A 18 7.39 -6.19 -7.30
CA ILE A 18 7.69 -7.57 -7.70
C ILE A 18 7.68 -8.49 -6.47
N ILE A 19 8.31 -8.06 -5.37
CA ILE A 19 8.35 -8.82 -4.11
C ILE A 19 6.93 -9.06 -3.60
N THR A 20 6.07 -8.05 -3.60
CA THR A 20 4.67 -8.22 -3.16
C THR A 20 3.90 -9.21 -4.03
N ALA A 21 4.01 -9.08 -5.35
CA ALA A 21 3.22 -9.89 -6.27
C ALA A 21 3.68 -11.35 -6.32
N ALA A 22 4.97 -11.61 -6.10
CA ALA A 22 5.55 -12.95 -6.12
C ALA A 22 5.54 -13.64 -4.73
N SER A 23 5.16 -12.92 -3.67
CA SER A 23 5.21 -13.46 -2.31
C SER A 23 4.06 -14.42 -2.01
N TYR A 24 4.36 -15.47 -1.24
CA TYR A 24 3.37 -16.39 -0.64
C TYR A 24 3.29 -16.23 0.89
N HIS A 25 4.23 -15.49 1.48
CA HIS A 25 4.34 -15.29 2.93
C HIS A 25 4.02 -13.83 3.28
N TRP A 26 3.11 -13.62 4.24
CA TRP A 26 2.64 -12.29 4.64
C TRP A 26 3.75 -11.31 5.01
N PHE A 27 4.74 -11.78 5.77
CA PHE A 27 5.90 -10.94 6.12
C PHE A 27 6.67 -10.45 4.88
N MET A 28 6.87 -11.29 3.87
CA MET A 28 7.58 -10.89 2.65
C MET A 28 6.75 -9.91 1.81
N ALA A 29 5.44 -10.12 1.74
CA ALA A 29 4.51 -9.15 1.15
C ALA A 29 4.62 -7.79 1.85
N TRP A 30 4.62 -7.78 3.18
CA TRP A 30 4.74 -6.56 3.97
C TRP A 30 6.07 -5.82 3.71
N VAL A 31 7.20 -6.56 3.65
CA VAL A 31 8.50 -5.97 3.31
C VAL A 31 8.47 -5.30 1.93
N GLY A 32 7.85 -5.94 0.92
CA GLY A 32 7.72 -5.35 -0.40
C GLY A 32 6.89 -4.06 -0.41
N LEU A 33 5.82 -4.00 0.40
CA LEU A 33 5.02 -2.78 0.57
C LEU A 33 5.82 -1.65 1.25
N GLU A 34 6.62 -1.96 2.27
CA GLU A 34 7.47 -0.95 2.95
C GLU A 34 8.62 -0.45 2.08
N LEU A 35 9.24 -1.32 1.27
CA LEU A 35 10.25 -0.87 0.31
C LEU A 35 9.67 0.14 -0.67
N ASN A 36 8.41 -0.08 -1.09
CA ASN A 36 7.71 0.82 -1.99
C ASN A 36 7.36 2.18 -1.33
N THR A 37 6.91 2.18 -0.06
CA THR A 37 6.62 3.43 0.69
C THR A 37 7.90 4.24 0.95
N LEU A 38 9.00 3.58 1.34
CA LEU A 38 10.27 4.26 1.60
C LEU A 38 10.90 4.83 0.33
N ALA A 39 10.73 4.15 -0.81
CA ALA A 39 11.27 4.62 -2.09
C ALA A 39 10.53 5.84 -2.66
N ILE A 40 9.22 5.97 -2.43
CA ILE A 40 8.42 7.08 -2.99
C ILE A 40 8.54 8.38 -2.19
N ILE A 41 8.84 8.33 -0.89
CA ILE A 41 8.92 9.54 -0.03
C ILE A 41 9.98 10.55 -0.52
N PRO A 42 11.23 10.15 -0.86
CA PRO A 42 12.21 11.09 -1.41
C PRO A 42 11.81 11.64 -2.78
N ILE A 43 11.06 10.87 -3.57
CA ILE A 43 10.55 11.30 -4.88
C ILE A 43 9.46 12.37 -4.69
N LEU A 44 8.56 12.19 -3.71
CA LEU A 44 7.53 13.15 -3.32
C LEU A 44 8.14 14.46 -2.80
N ALA A 45 9.15 14.37 -1.93
CA ALA A 45 9.82 15.52 -1.32
C ALA A 45 10.93 16.14 -2.19
N LYS A 46 11.03 15.75 -3.48
CA LYS A 46 12.08 16.20 -4.40
C LYS A 46 12.16 17.72 -4.51
N HIS A 47 11.00 18.38 -4.54
CA HIS A 47 10.90 19.82 -4.52
C HIS A 47 10.78 20.28 -3.07
N HIS A 48 11.71 21.09 -2.59
CA HIS A 48 11.73 21.57 -1.19
C HIS A 48 10.69 22.69 -0.93
N HIS A 49 9.50 22.59 -1.52
CA HIS A 49 8.38 23.48 -1.24
C HIS A 49 7.55 22.93 -0.08
N PRO A 50 6.95 23.80 0.76
CA PRO A 50 6.18 23.39 1.93
C PRO A 50 5.01 22.45 1.57
N ARG A 51 4.42 22.63 0.39
CA ARG A 51 3.33 21.79 -0.11
C ARG A 51 3.77 20.37 -0.45
N ALA A 52 4.97 20.20 -1.00
CA ALA A 52 5.53 18.89 -1.30
C ALA A 52 5.91 18.15 -0.02
N THR A 53 6.39 18.87 1.01
CA THR A 53 6.66 18.28 2.32
C THR A 53 5.36 17.88 3.05
N GLU A 54 4.30 18.67 2.93
CA GLU A 54 2.97 18.31 3.46
C GLU A 54 2.40 17.06 2.76
N ALA A 55 2.49 17.00 1.43
CA ALA A 55 2.08 15.82 0.68
C ALA A 55 2.88 14.57 1.07
N ALA A 56 4.21 14.68 1.20
CA ALA A 56 5.06 13.56 1.61
C ALA A 56 4.74 13.06 3.03
N THR A 57 4.48 13.97 3.97
CA THR A 57 4.13 13.61 5.36
C THR A 57 2.75 12.97 5.46
N LYS A 58 1.74 13.51 4.77
CA LYS A 58 0.39 12.91 4.68
C LYS A 58 0.45 11.51 4.08
N TYR A 59 1.17 11.34 2.97
CA TYR A 59 1.38 10.04 2.34
C TYR A 59 2.04 9.05 3.31
N PHE A 60 3.12 9.45 3.97
CA PHE A 60 3.83 8.59 4.91
C PHE A 60 2.95 8.10 6.05
N ILE A 61 2.23 9.01 6.74
CA ILE A 61 1.41 8.65 7.90
C ILE A 61 0.32 7.66 7.49
N ILE A 62 -0.36 7.89 6.37
CA ILE A 62 -1.48 7.04 5.93
C ILE A 62 -0.98 5.69 5.42
N GLN A 63 0.15 5.66 4.72
CA GLN A 63 0.71 4.42 4.21
C GLN A 63 1.36 3.57 5.31
N ALA A 64 1.99 4.20 6.31
CA ALA A 64 2.55 3.53 7.48
C ALA A 64 1.45 2.96 8.37
N THR A 65 0.38 3.72 8.62
CA THR A 65 -0.79 3.22 9.36
C THR A 65 -1.44 2.04 8.63
N ALA A 66 -1.70 2.15 7.33
CA ALA A 66 -2.22 1.03 6.55
C ALA A 66 -1.28 -0.19 6.59
N SER A 67 0.03 0.01 6.49
CA SER A 67 1.02 -1.07 6.58
C SER A 67 1.03 -1.76 7.95
N SER A 68 0.90 -0.98 9.03
CA SER A 68 0.79 -1.52 10.39
C SER A 68 -0.47 -2.37 10.58
N ILE A 69 -1.60 -1.98 9.98
CA ILE A 69 -2.84 -2.75 10.04
C ILE A 69 -2.70 -4.07 9.25
N ILE A 70 -2.03 -4.06 8.09
CA ILE A 70 -1.72 -5.29 7.34
C ILE A 70 -0.92 -6.25 8.22
N LEU A 71 0.18 -5.77 8.80
CA LEU A 71 1.03 -6.59 9.66
C LEU A 71 0.26 -7.10 10.89
N PHE A 72 -0.53 -6.25 11.53
CA PHE A 72 -1.35 -6.62 12.68
C PHE A 72 -2.39 -7.69 12.33
N SER A 73 -3.08 -7.56 11.19
CA SER A 73 -4.01 -8.58 10.71
C SER A 73 -3.32 -9.92 10.43
N SER A 74 -2.11 -9.89 9.87
CA SER A 74 -1.34 -11.11 9.60
C SER A 74 -0.85 -11.79 10.88
N ILE A 75 -0.48 -11.03 11.92
CA ILE A 75 -0.08 -11.58 13.22
C ILE A 75 -1.25 -12.26 13.91
N ILE A 76 -2.44 -11.62 13.92
CA ILE A 76 -3.63 -12.24 14.51
C ILE A 76 -3.96 -13.53 13.77
N ASN A 77 -3.87 -13.53 12.44
CA ASN A 77 -4.14 -14.74 11.67
C ASN A 77 -3.13 -15.84 12.00
N ALA A 78 -1.83 -15.54 11.98
CA ALA A 78 -0.77 -16.49 12.31
C ALA A 78 -0.84 -16.98 13.77
N TRP A 79 -1.32 -16.15 14.70
CA TRP A 79 -1.55 -16.56 16.09
C TRP A 79 -2.62 -17.65 16.21
N HIS A 80 -3.65 -17.58 15.36
CA HIS A 80 -4.75 -18.54 15.37
C HIS A 80 -4.50 -19.77 14.49
N THR A 81 -3.91 -19.62 13.31
CA THR A 81 -3.69 -20.72 12.36
C THR A 81 -2.31 -21.35 12.45
N GLY A 82 -1.34 -20.66 13.05
CA GLY A 82 0.08 -21.06 13.06
C GLY A 82 0.79 -20.87 11.72
N THR A 83 0.12 -20.29 10.71
CA THR A 83 0.66 -20.15 9.34
C THR A 83 0.70 -18.69 8.91
N TRP A 84 1.69 -18.35 8.07
CA TRP A 84 1.87 -17.01 7.50
C TRP A 84 1.50 -16.95 6.01
N ASP A 85 0.73 -17.93 5.54
CA ASP A 85 0.33 -18.03 4.13
C ASP A 85 -0.71 -16.95 3.78
N ILE A 86 -0.50 -16.29 2.63
CA ILE A 86 -1.42 -15.27 2.11
C ILE A 86 -2.79 -15.88 1.77
N THR A 87 -2.81 -17.14 1.32
CA THR A 87 -4.02 -17.84 0.88
C THR A 87 -4.89 -18.37 2.02
N GLN A 88 -4.53 -18.11 3.29
CA GLN A 88 -5.25 -18.62 4.46
C GLN A 88 -5.65 -17.53 5.48
N LEU A 89 -6.40 -16.50 5.08
CA LEU A 89 -7.06 -15.55 6.02
C LEU A 89 -8.46 -16.06 6.39
N THR A 90 -8.55 -16.90 7.41
CA THR A 90 -9.83 -17.52 7.81
C THR A 90 -10.38 -16.98 9.14
N THR A 91 -9.55 -16.31 9.93
CA THR A 91 -9.87 -15.94 11.30
C THR A 91 -10.52 -14.56 11.35
N GLN A 92 -11.80 -14.45 11.71
CA GLN A 92 -12.41 -13.13 11.93
C GLN A 92 -11.77 -12.48 13.17
N PRO A 93 -11.43 -11.18 13.14
CA PRO A 93 -11.77 -10.15 12.15
C PRO A 93 -10.70 -9.87 11.05
N THR A 94 -9.72 -10.76 10.84
CA THR A 94 -8.53 -10.48 10.01
C THR A 94 -8.82 -10.12 8.54
N PRO A 95 -9.76 -10.74 7.80
CA PRO A 95 -10.00 -10.36 6.41
C PRO A 95 -10.59 -8.94 6.29
N ILE A 96 -11.41 -8.53 7.26
CA ILE A 96 -12.00 -7.19 7.28
C ILE A 96 -10.92 -6.14 7.53
N MET A 97 -10.05 -6.38 8.51
CA MET A 97 -8.94 -5.48 8.81
C MET A 97 -7.99 -5.33 7.62
N LEU A 98 -7.68 -6.44 6.96
CA LEU A 98 -6.83 -6.43 5.79
C LEU A 98 -7.48 -5.69 4.61
N LEU A 99 -8.78 -5.88 4.38
CA LEU A 99 -9.52 -5.15 3.34
C LEU A 99 -9.51 -3.64 3.60
N VAL A 100 -9.75 -3.21 4.85
CA VAL A 100 -9.69 -1.79 5.23
C VAL A 100 -8.28 -1.22 5.01
N ALA A 101 -7.25 -1.98 5.36
CA ALA A 101 -5.87 -1.54 5.17
C ALA A 101 -5.49 -1.42 3.68
N LEU A 102 -5.92 -2.36 2.84
CA LEU A 102 -5.71 -2.29 1.39
C LEU A 102 -6.52 -1.14 0.77
N ALA A 103 -7.76 -0.90 1.23
CA ALA A 103 -8.57 0.25 0.82
C ALA A 103 -7.88 1.58 1.18
N MET A 104 -7.26 1.68 2.36
CA MET A 104 -6.44 2.85 2.74
C MET A 104 -5.24 3.03 1.80
N LYS A 105 -4.47 1.95 1.51
CA LYS A 105 -3.32 2.02 0.58
C LYS A 105 -3.73 2.43 -0.83
N LEU A 106 -4.89 1.98 -1.29
CA LEU A 106 -5.46 2.33 -2.59
C LEU A 106 -6.20 3.67 -2.61
N GLY A 107 -6.51 4.27 -1.46
CA GLY A 107 -7.30 5.49 -1.40
C GLY A 107 -8.72 5.30 -1.96
N LEU A 108 -9.33 4.14 -1.68
CA LEU A 108 -10.75 3.89 -2.00
C LEU A 108 -11.64 4.65 -1.01
N ALA A 109 -12.87 4.98 -1.41
CA ALA A 109 -13.83 5.58 -0.50
C ALA A 109 -14.15 4.63 0.68
N PRO A 110 -14.30 5.13 1.92
CA PRO A 110 -14.26 6.53 2.37
C PRO A 110 -12.85 7.08 2.65
N MET A 111 -11.79 6.29 2.51
CA MET A 111 -10.39 6.64 2.84
C MET A 111 -9.63 7.31 1.68
N HIS A 112 -10.34 8.02 0.80
CA HIS A 112 -9.78 8.60 -0.42
C HIS A 112 -9.18 10.01 -0.24
N PHE A 113 -9.45 10.68 0.89
CA PHE A 113 -9.12 12.10 1.09
C PHE A 113 -7.63 12.44 0.94
N TRP A 114 -6.74 11.48 1.19
CA TRP A 114 -5.31 11.70 1.05
C TRP A 114 -4.85 11.82 -0.41
N LEU A 115 -5.56 11.16 -1.33
CA LEU A 115 -5.11 11.02 -2.71
C LEU A 115 -5.17 12.36 -3.47
N PRO A 116 -6.27 13.13 -3.45
CA PRO A 116 -6.31 14.45 -4.08
C PRO A 116 -5.27 15.43 -3.52
N GLU A 117 -5.10 15.45 -2.19
CA GLU A 117 -4.16 16.37 -1.54
C GLU A 117 -2.70 16.08 -1.88
N VAL A 118 -2.33 14.79 -1.90
CA VAL A 118 -0.96 14.36 -2.25
C VAL A 118 -0.68 14.61 -3.73
N MET A 119 -1.64 14.33 -4.62
CA MET A 119 -1.47 14.59 -6.06
C MET A 119 -1.33 16.08 -6.35
N GLN A 120 -2.06 16.95 -5.66
CA GLN A 120 -1.98 18.39 -5.86
C GLN A 120 -0.67 19.00 -5.34
N GLY A 121 -0.05 18.40 -4.33
CA GLY A 121 1.19 18.89 -3.75
C GLY A 121 2.47 18.46 -4.49
N THR A 122 2.34 17.69 -5.57
CA THR A 122 3.47 17.01 -6.23
C THR A 122 3.50 17.30 -7.73
N ASP A 123 4.61 16.96 -8.39
CA ASP A 123 4.72 17.14 -9.84
C ASP A 123 3.87 16.11 -10.60
N THR A 124 3.47 16.46 -11.82
CA THR A 124 2.64 15.65 -12.72
C THR A 124 3.19 14.23 -12.92
N MET A 125 4.51 14.10 -13.11
CA MET A 125 5.17 12.79 -13.26
C MET A 125 5.09 11.95 -11.99
N THR A 126 5.26 12.57 -10.82
CA THR A 126 5.14 11.86 -9.54
C THR A 126 3.70 11.48 -9.23
N ALA A 127 2.74 12.34 -9.57
CA ALA A 127 1.31 12.04 -9.48
C ALA A 127 0.92 10.85 -10.37
N LEU A 128 1.49 10.74 -11.58
CA LEU A 128 1.29 9.58 -12.45
C LEU A 128 1.80 8.28 -11.82
N ILE A 129 2.98 8.29 -11.19
CA ILE A 129 3.54 7.13 -10.48
C ILE A 129 2.63 6.70 -9.32
N ILE A 130 2.05 7.65 -8.59
CA ILE A 130 1.12 7.37 -7.48
C ILE A 130 -0.21 6.81 -8.00
N ALA A 131 -0.70 7.32 -9.13
CA ALA A 131 -1.96 6.86 -9.73
C ALA A 131 -1.86 5.45 -10.32
N THR A 132 -0.68 5.06 -10.82
CA THR A 132 -0.49 3.81 -11.57
C THR A 132 0.33 2.80 -10.78
N TRP A 133 1.61 3.08 -10.60
CA TRP A 133 2.58 2.12 -10.06
C TRP A 133 2.30 1.76 -8.60
N GLN A 134 1.95 2.76 -7.77
CA GLN A 134 1.64 2.53 -6.36
C GLN A 134 0.37 1.70 -6.14
N LYS A 135 -0.49 1.54 -7.16
CA LYS A 135 -1.71 0.73 -7.06
C LYS A 135 -1.46 -0.76 -7.33
N LEU A 136 -0.39 -1.11 -8.05
CA LEU A 136 -0.14 -2.50 -8.45
C LEU A 136 0.08 -3.44 -7.24
N PRO A 137 0.90 -3.09 -6.23
CA PRO A 137 1.15 -3.99 -5.10
C PRO A 137 -0.12 -4.27 -4.29
N PRO A 138 -0.91 -3.26 -3.85
CA PRO A 138 -2.14 -3.55 -3.11
C PRO A 138 -3.20 -4.29 -3.96
N ILE A 139 -3.29 -4.04 -5.26
CA ILE A 139 -4.21 -4.77 -6.16
C ILE A 139 -3.80 -6.25 -6.26
N SER A 140 -2.50 -6.57 -6.34
CA SER A 140 -2.05 -7.96 -6.34
C SER A 140 -2.44 -8.71 -5.07
N LEU A 141 -2.34 -8.06 -3.90
CA LEU A 141 -2.77 -8.65 -2.63
C LEU A 141 -4.28 -8.83 -2.56
N LEU A 142 -5.06 -7.84 -3.02
CA LEU A 142 -6.51 -7.98 -3.13
C LEU A 142 -6.91 -9.16 -4.02
N TYR A 143 -6.20 -9.35 -5.13
CA TYR A 143 -6.46 -10.47 -6.03
C TYR A 143 -6.18 -11.82 -5.35
N LEU A 144 -5.02 -11.96 -4.70
CA LEU A 144 -4.62 -13.19 -4.00
C LEU A 144 -5.55 -13.55 -2.83
N THR A 145 -6.16 -12.55 -2.19
CA THR A 145 -7.02 -12.71 -1.00
C THR A 145 -8.51 -12.55 -1.30
N SER A 146 -8.89 -12.37 -2.57
CA SER A 146 -10.26 -12.05 -3.01
C SER A 146 -11.32 -13.03 -2.48
N ASN A 147 -11.00 -14.32 -2.43
CA ASN A 147 -11.91 -15.38 -1.98
C ASN A 147 -12.21 -15.35 -0.47
N GLN A 148 -11.45 -14.59 0.32
CA GLN A 148 -11.55 -14.59 1.79
C GLN A 148 -12.34 -13.41 2.32
N PHE A 149 -12.60 -12.40 1.49
CA PHE A 149 -13.34 -11.22 1.91
C PHE A 149 -14.85 -11.45 1.86
N PRO A 150 -15.60 -10.89 2.82
CA PRO A 150 -17.06 -10.88 2.74
C PRO A 150 -17.53 -10.08 1.51
N MET A 151 -18.34 -10.73 0.66
CA MET A 151 -18.82 -10.16 -0.61
C MET A 151 -19.56 -8.83 -0.43
N THR A 152 -20.27 -8.65 0.69
CA THR A 152 -20.99 -7.41 1.01
C THR A 152 -20.05 -6.21 1.09
N LEU A 153 -18.92 -6.33 1.79
CA LEU A 153 -17.94 -5.24 1.91
C LEU A 153 -17.23 -4.96 0.59
N LEU A 154 -16.89 -5.99 -0.19
CA LEU A 154 -16.32 -5.83 -1.53
C LEU A 154 -17.26 -5.07 -2.45
N SER A 155 -18.56 -5.41 -2.46
CA SER A 155 -19.56 -4.72 -3.27
C SER A 155 -19.75 -3.27 -2.84
N LEU A 156 -19.65 -2.98 -1.54
CA LEU A 156 -19.80 -1.63 -1.00
C LEU A 156 -18.63 -0.74 -1.44
N LEU A 157 -17.40 -1.29 -1.46
CA LEU A 157 -16.21 -0.62 -2.00
C LEU A 157 -16.26 -0.43 -3.51
N ALA A 158 -16.93 -1.31 -4.25
CA ALA A 158 -17.04 -1.20 -5.71
C ALA A 158 -18.04 -0.14 -6.17
N ILE A 159 -19.06 0.15 -5.36
CA ILE A 159 -20.09 1.16 -5.66
C ILE A 159 -19.65 2.57 -5.23
N SER A 160 -18.76 2.66 -4.25
CA SER A 160 -18.24 3.91 -3.67
C SER A 160 -17.06 4.49 -4.44
#